data_AF-A0A087RIN5-F1
#
_entry.id   AF-A0A087RIN5-F1
#
_cell.length_a   1.000
_cell.length_b   1.000
_cell.length_c   1.000
_cell.angle_alpha   90.00
_cell.angle_beta   90.00
_cell.angle_gamma   90.00
#
_symmetry.space_group_name_H-M   'P 1'
#
loop_
_entity.id
_entity.type
_entity.pdbx_description
1 polymer ?
#
loop_
_entity_poly.entity_id
_entity_poly.type
_entity_poly.pdbx_seq_one_letter_code
_entity_poly.pdbx_strand_id
1 'polypeptide(L)'
;QAKGTDGLVHIKVPFSTTELDAWREAVKGYCDDPERVAKRLEFINKNLDPDWGDIEIMLSALSETEKQMILKVARAQVQAQVTSGALPGTVETYIPRVDPRWDYNNDNDYRLLKGYQEWIRIGLETAIPKSVNWSQLYTIKQNLGETPSEFLD
;
A
#
# COMPACT_ATOMS: atom_id res chain seq x y z
N GLN A 1 3.39 9.20 45.80
CA GLN A 1 2.28 9.42 44.86
C GLN A 1 2.50 8.51 43.67
N ALA A 2 1.61 7.55 43.46
CA ALA A 2 1.59 6.74 42.24
C ALA A 2 0.93 7.58 41.14
N LYS A 3 1.68 7.96 40.11
CA LYS A 3 1.13 8.51 38.86
C LYS A 3 1.06 7.33 37.90
N GLY A 4 -0.08 6.65 37.88
CA GLY A 4 -0.37 5.68 36.83
C GLY A 4 -0.45 6.44 35.52
N THR A 5 0.58 6.33 34.69
CA THR A 5 0.43 6.57 33.26
C THR A 5 -0.33 5.37 32.72
N ASP A 6 -1.65 5.48 32.70
CA ASP A 6 -2.52 4.61 31.94
C ASP A 6 -2.32 4.95 30.45
N GLY A 7 -1.15 4.58 29.93
CA GLY A 7 -0.88 4.57 28.51
C GLY A 7 -1.37 3.23 28.00
N LEU A 8 -2.36 3.22 27.09
CA LEU A 8 -2.74 2.03 26.36
C LEU A 8 -1.50 1.47 25.67
N VAL A 9 -0.97 0.37 26.21
CA VAL A 9 0.16 -0.33 25.59
C VAL A 9 -0.39 -1.07 24.37
N HIS A 10 0.05 -0.66 23.18
CA HIS A 10 -0.30 -1.36 21.95
C HIS A 10 0.51 -2.67 21.87
N ILE A 11 -0.16 -3.80 22.01
CA ILE A 11 0.45 -5.12 21.87
C ILE A 11 0.40 -5.51 20.39
N LYS A 12 1.56 -5.64 19.75
CA LYS A 12 1.66 -6.10 18.37
C LYS A 12 1.28 -7.57 18.27
N VAL A 13 0.36 -7.88 17.36
CA VAL A 13 0.03 -9.26 16.96
C VAL A 13 0.64 -9.51 15.58
N PRO A 14 1.57 -10.47 15.43
CA PRO A 14 2.11 -10.81 14.12
C PRO A 14 1.03 -11.52 13.28
N PHE A 15 1.09 -11.34 11.96
CA PHE A 15 0.27 -12.14 11.05
C PHE A 15 0.56 -13.63 11.22
N SER A 16 -0.50 -14.41 11.36
CA SER A 16 -0.42 -15.86 11.22
C SER A 16 -0.19 -16.26 9.76
N THR A 17 0.34 -17.46 9.56
CA THR A 17 0.47 -18.05 8.23
C THR A 17 -0.87 -18.14 7.51
N THR A 18 -1.95 -18.47 8.23
CA THR A 18 -3.31 -18.56 7.69
C THR A 18 -3.81 -17.21 7.17
N GLU A 19 -3.54 -16.11 7.87
CA GLU A 19 -3.92 -14.77 7.42
C GLU A 19 -3.13 -14.36 6.17
N LEU A 20 -1.83 -14.68 6.11
CA LEU A 20 -1.01 -14.44 4.92
C LEU A 20 -1.47 -15.28 3.72
N ASP A 21 -1.83 -16.55 3.92
CA ASP A 21 -2.41 -17.39 2.87
C ASP A 21 -3.74 -16.82 2.38
N ALA A 22 -4.63 -16.43 3.29
CA ALA A 22 -5.91 -15.83 2.95
C ALA A 22 -5.77 -14.48 2.22
N TRP A 23 -4.75 -13.68 2.58
CA TRP A 23 -4.41 -12.46 1.85
C TRP A 23 -3.90 -12.78 0.45
N ARG A 24 -2.95 -13.72 0.33
CA ARG A 24 -2.38 -14.13 -0.96
C ARG A 24 -3.45 -14.65 -1.92
N GLU A 25 -4.41 -15.44 -1.44
CA GLU A 25 -5.53 -15.89 -2.25
C GLU A 25 -6.46 -14.74 -2.66
N ALA A 26 -6.65 -13.73 -1.80
CA ALA A 26 -7.53 -12.61 -2.12
C ALA A 26 -6.95 -11.63 -3.15
N VAL A 27 -5.63 -11.48 -3.19
CA VAL A 27 -4.94 -10.63 -4.18
C VAL A 27 -4.75 -11.34 -5.53
N LYS A 28 -5.01 -12.64 -5.63
CA LYS A 28 -5.09 -13.32 -6.93
C LYS A 28 -6.20 -12.67 -7.76
N GLY A 29 -5.85 -12.22 -8.96
CA GLY A 29 -6.77 -11.48 -9.82
C GLY A 29 -7.09 -10.09 -9.28
N TYR A 30 -6.17 -9.44 -8.55
CA TYR A 30 -6.36 -8.06 -8.07
C TYR A 30 -6.80 -7.11 -9.19
N CYS A 31 -6.23 -7.24 -10.40
CA CYS A 31 -6.63 -6.44 -11.55
C CYS A 31 -8.11 -6.62 -11.98
N ASP A 32 -8.72 -7.76 -11.68
CA ASP A 32 -10.13 -8.03 -12.02
C ASP A 32 -11.09 -7.32 -11.06
N ASP A 33 -10.73 -7.21 -9.78
CA ASP A 33 -11.56 -6.57 -8.75
C ASP A 33 -10.71 -5.87 -7.66
N PRO A 34 -10.13 -4.70 -7.99
CA PRO A 34 -9.28 -3.94 -7.05
C PRO A 34 -10.05 -3.46 -5.82
N GLU A 35 -11.34 -3.18 -5.96
CA GLU A 35 -12.21 -2.70 -4.89
C GLU A 35 -12.43 -3.78 -3.82
N ARG A 36 -12.59 -5.04 -4.21
CA ARG A 36 -12.66 -6.18 -3.28
C ARG A 36 -11.39 -6.31 -2.45
N VAL A 37 -10.23 -6.15 -3.07
CA VAL A 37 -8.93 -6.24 -2.38
C VAL A 37 -8.74 -5.07 -1.41
N ALA A 38 -9.09 -3.85 -1.82
CA ALA A 38 -9.06 -2.67 -0.96
C ALA A 38 -9.98 -2.83 0.27
N LYS A 39 -11.21 -3.32 0.08
CA LYS A 39 -12.14 -3.64 1.19
C LYS A 39 -11.54 -4.66 2.14
N ARG A 40 -10.87 -5.70 1.62
CA ARG A 40 -10.20 -6.69 2.48
C ARG A 40 -9.05 -6.07 3.29
N LEU A 41 -8.24 -5.20 2.70
CA LEU A 41 -7.22 -4.48 3.45
C LEU A 41 -7.85 -3.61 4.55
N GLU A 42 -8.99 -2.96 4.28
CA GLU A 42 -9.70 -2.19 5.31
C GLU A 42 -10.10 -3.05 6.51
N PHE A 43 -10.64 -4.26 6.27
CA PHE A 43 -10.97 -5.19 7.34
C PHE A 43 -9.74 -5.63 8.13
N ILE A 44 -8.62 -5.88 7.44
CA ILE A 44 -7.35 -6.24 8.09
C ILE A 44 -6.83 -5.08 8.94
N ASN A 45 -6.86 -3.84 8.42
CA ASN A 45 -6.43 -2.65 9.15
C ASN A 45 -7.23 -2.42 10.44
N LYS A 46 -8.54 -2.71 10.42
CA LYS A 46 -9.42 -2.58 11.59
C LYS A 46 -9.22 -3.67 12.63
N ASN A 47 -8.90 -4.89 12.21
CA ASN A 47 -8.85 -6.06 13.11
C ASN A 47 -7.45 -6.36 13.64
N LEU A 48 -6.44 -6.23 12.78
CA LEU A 48 -5.06 -6.65 13.06
C LEU A 48 -4.10 -5.48 13.25
N ASP A 49 -4.53 -4.28 12.83
CA ASP A 49 -3.74 -3.05 12.92
C ASP A 49 -2.28 -3.20 12.44
N PRO A 50 -2.08 -3.62 11.17
CA PRO A 50 -0.78 -3.99 10.64
C PRO A 50 0.18 -2.81 10.61
N ASP A 51 1.46 -3.07 10.89
CA ASP A 51 2.49 -2.03 10.81
C ASP A 51 2.99 -1.83 9.37
N TRP A 52 3.98 -0.94 9.21
CA TRP A 52 4.59 -0.72 7.90
C TRP A 52 5.17 -2.00 7.29
N GLY A 53 5.87 -2.81 8.10
CA GLY A 53 6.50 -4.05 7.66
C GLY A 53 5.48 -5.13 7.31
N ASP A 54 4.41 -5.24 8.08
CA ASP A 54 3.30 -6.14 7.80
C ASP A 54 2.64 -5.79 6.44
N ILE A 55 2.38 -4.51 6.19
CA ILE A 55 1.86 -4.04 4.90
C ILE A 55 2.86 -4.27 3.77
N GLU A 56 4.16 -4.11 3.99
CA GLU A 56 5.16 -4.44 2.97
C GLU A 56 5.16 -5.93 2.60
N ILE A 57 5.00 -6.81 3.59
CA ILE A 57 4.82 -8.25 3.35
C ILE A 57 3.53 -8.48 2.55
N MET A 58 2.42 -7.83 2.92
CA MET A 58 1.17 -7.94 2.18
C MET A 58 1.31 -7.45 0.73
N LEU A 59 1.93 -6.30 0.49
CA LEU A 59 2.18 -5.77 -0.84
C LEU A 59 3.11 -6.67 -1.66
N SER A 60 4.02 -7.40 -1.02
CA SER A 60 4.91 -8.36 -1.70
C SER A 60 4.18 -9.58 -2.28
N ALA A 61 2.92 -9.83 -1.88
CA ALA A 61 2.10 -10.90 -2.47
C ALA A 61 1.50 -10.54 -3.85
N LEU A 62 1.55 -9.26 -4.22
CA LEU A 62 1.17 -8.76 -5.55
C LEU A 62 2.35 -8.88 -6.53
N SER A 63 2.09 -8.73 -7.83
CA SER A 63 3.19 -8.56 -8.77
C SER A 63 3.93 -7.24 -8.52
N GLU A 64 5.22 -7.19 -8.85
CA GLU A 64 6.03 -5.97 -8.71
C GLU A 64 5.41 -4.78 -9.48
N THR A 65 4.78 -5.04 -10.62
CA THR A 65 4.10 -3.98 -11.39
C THR A 65 2.88 -3.44 -10.63
N GLU A 66 2.05 -4.30 -10.04
CA GLU A 66 0.89 -3.87 -9.24
C GLU A 66 1.32 -3.10 -8.00
N LYS A 67 2.30 -3.62 -7.25
CA LYS A 67 2.89 -2.94 -6.07
C LYS A 67 3.36 -1.53 -6.43
N GLN A 68 4.14 -1.38 -7.51
CA GLN A 68 4.65 -0.08 -7.93
C GLN A 68 3.52 0.88 -8.36
N MET A 69 2.46 0.40 -9.01
CA MET A 69 1.30 1.23 -9.36
C MET A 69 0.55 1.73 -8.11
N ILE A 70 0.31 0.86 -7.14
CA ILE A 70 -0.33 1.19 -5.86
C ILE A 70 0.47 2.27 -5.14
N LEU A 71 1.77 2.06 -4.96
CA LEU A 71 2.66 3.03 -4.30
C LEU A 71 2.72 4.36 -5.06
N LYS A 72 2.76 4.34 -6.40
CA LYS A 72 2.78 5.55 -7.21
C LYS A 72 1.50 6.37 -7.02
N VAL A 73 0.33 5.73 -7.02
CA VAL A 73 -0.94 6.42 -6.82
C VAL A 73 -1.05 6.98 -5.40
N ALA A 74 -0.72 6.18 -4.39
CA ALA A 74 -0.69 6.64 -3.00
C ALA A 74 0.23 7.86 -2.83
N ARG A 75 1.46 7.80 -3.37
CA ARG A 75 2.41 8.93 -3.35
C ARG A 75 1.91 10.16 -4.10
N ALA A 76 1.25 9.99 -5.24
CA ALA A 76 0.68 11.09 -6.01
C ALA A 76 -0.44 11.81 -5.24
N GLN A 77 -1.28 11.06 -4.53
CA GLN A 77 -2.35 11.66 -3.70
C GLN A 77 -1.78 12.44 -2.52
N VAL A 78 -0.80 11.87 -1.80
CA VAL A 78 -0.08 12.59 -0.74
C VAL A 78 0.61 13.83 -1.29
N GLN A 79 1.29 13.74 -2.44
CA GLN A 79 1.96 14.88 -3.06
C GLN A 79 0.97 16.01 -3.37
N ALA A 80 -0.23 15.67 -3.88
CA ALA A 80 -1.26 16.66 -4.15
C ALA A 80 -1.70 17.40 -2.88
N GLN A 81 -1.88 16.69 -1.77
CA GLN A 81 -2.27 17.29 -0.49
C GLN A 81 -1.15 18.11 0.16
N VAL A 82 0.10 17.67 0.02
CA VAL A 82 1.27 18.44 0.48
C VAL A 82 1.38 19.74 -0.31
N THR A 83 1.22 19.67 -1.64
CA THR A 83 1.34 20.84 -2.53
C THR A 83 0.22 21.85 -2.31
N SER A 84 -0.99 21.40 -1.99
CA SER A 84 -2.11 22.29 -1.65
C SER A 84 -2.04 22.88 -0.24
N GLY A 85 -1.08 22.44 0.59
CA GLY A 85 -0.95 22.84 1.99
C GLY A 85 -1.96 22.16 2.93
N ALA A 86 -2.73 21.19 2.45
CA ALA A 86 -3.68 20.41 3.27
C ALA A 86 -2.97 19.42 4.21
N LEU A 87 -1.78 18.96 3.84
CA LEU A 87 -0.97 18.02 4.60
C LEU A 87 0.44 18.60 4.82
N PRO A 88 0.95 18.70 6.06
CA PRO A 88 2.31 19.19 6.31
C PRO A 88 3.36 18.15 5.90
N GLY A 89 4.63 18.52 5.79
CA GLY A 89 5.72 17.56 5.56
C GLY A 89 5.91 17.16 4.10
N THR A 90 6.34 15.92 3.85
CA THR A 90 6.72 15.43 2.51
C THR A 90 6.08 14.09 2.20
N VAL A 91 6.08 13.68 0.93
CA VAL A 91 5.59 12.36 0.53
C VAL A 91 6.29 11.22 1.29
N GLU A 92 7.58 11.34 1.55
CA GLU A 92 8.36 10.32 2.27
C GLU A 92 7.93 10.20 3.74
N THR A 93 7.32 11.24 4.31
CA THR A 93 6.77 11.21 5.67
C THR A 93 5.55 10.29 5.79
N TYR A 94 4.75 10.16 4.72
CA TYR A 94 3.48 9.41 4.75
C TYR A 94 3.53 8.10 3.98
N ILE A 95 4.29 8.03 2.90
CA ILE A 95 4.49 6.80 2.10
C ILE A 95 5.99 6.54 2.00
N PRO A 96 6.63 6.11 3.11
CA PRO A 96 8.07 5.88 3.14
C PRO A 96 8.44 4.64 2.30
N ARG A 97 9.58 4.71 1.61
CA ARG A 97 10.17 3.59 0.83
C ARG A 97 10.95 2.60 1.69
N VAL A 98 11.36 3.04 2.87
CA VAL A 98 12.16 2.27 3.82
C VAL A 98 11.43 2.28 5.16
N ASP A 99 11.74 1.33 6.03
CA ASP A 99 11.12 1.22 7.35
C ASP A 99 11.25 2.56 8.13
N PRO A 100 10.13 3.24 8.41
CA PRO A 100 10.14 4.50 9.15
C PRO A 100 10.36 4.31 10.66
N ARG A 101 10.30 3.06 11.16
CA ARG A 101 10.39 2.72 12.59
C ARG A 101 9.37 3.46 13.45
N TRP A 102 8.14 3.60 12.94
CA TRP A 102 7.03 4.19 13.69
C TRP A 102 6.77 3.42 14.99
N ASP A 103 6.74 4.15 16.11
CA ASP A 103 6.40 3.58 17.41
C ASP A 103 4.88 3.67 17.64
N TYR A 104 4.25 2.52 17.86
CA TYR A 104 2.81 2.42 18.15
C TYR A 104 2.41 3.19 19.42
N ASN A 105 3.32 3.32 20.39
CA ASN A 105 3.03 4.03 21.63
C ASN A 105 3.25 5.55 21.51
N ASN A 106 3.71 6.02 20.34
CA ASN A 106 3.81 7.43 20.02
C ASN A 106 2.61 7.86 19.16
N ASP A 107 1.79 8.76 19.69
CA ASP A 107 0.57 9.23 19.02
C ASP A 107 0.80 9.80 17.61
N ASN A 108 1.94 10.45 17.38
CA ASN A 108 2.24 11.03 16.06
C ASN A 108 2.60 9.94 15.05
N ASP A 109 3.45 9.00 15.45
CA ASP A 109 3.86 7.87 14.62
C ASP A 109 2.66 6.96 14.33
N TYR A 110 1.79 6.74 15.31
CA TYR A 110 0.55 6.00 15.12
C TYR A 110 -0.39 6.69 14.12
N ARG A 111 -0.51 8.02 14.17
CA ARG A 111 -1.27 8.77 13.16
C ARG A 111 -0.66 8.64 11.76
N LEU A 112 0.66 8.66 11.65
CA LEU A 112 1.35 8.43 10.38
C LEU A 112 1.08 7.02 9.85
N LEU A 113 1.12 6.00 10.72
CA LEU A 113 0.77 4.63 10.38
C LEU A 113 -0.67 4.51 9.87
N LYS A 114 -1.63 5.14 10.55
CA LYS A 114 -3.04 5.17 10.09
C LYS A 114 -3.19 5.86 8.75
N GLY A 115 -2.48 6.97 8.54
CA GLY A 115 -2.43 7.63 7.23
C GLY A 115 -1.86 6.70 6.15
N TYR A 116 -0.77 6.00 6.44
CA TYR A 116 -0.15 5.04 5.52
C TYR A 116 -1.10 3.91 5.15
N GLN A 117 -1.72 3.27 6.14
CA GLN A 117 -2.77 2.24 5.95
C GLN A 117 -3.88 2.72 5.01
N GLU A 118 -4.34 3.96 5.20
CA GLU A 118 -5.39 4.58 4.39
C GLU A 118 -4.94 4.82 2.94
N TRP A 119 -3.77 5.41 2.76
CA TRP A 119 -3.23 5.73 1.44
C TRP A 119 -2.94 4.48 0.61
N ILE A 120 -2.47 3.40 1.24
CA ILE A 120 -2.30 2.10 0.57
C ILE A 120 -3.64 1.51 0.16
N ARG A 121 -4.68 1.61 1.01
CA ARG A 121 -6.03 1.16 0.66
C ARG A 121 -6.57 1.91 -0.56
N ILE A 122 -6.44 3.24 -0.58
CA ILE A 122 -6.88 4.05 -1.73
C ILE A 122 -6.04 3.70 -2.96
N GLY A 123 -4.73 3.48 -2.80
CA GLY A 123 -3.86 3.01 -3.88
C GLY A 123 -4.35 1.70 -4.48
N LEU A 124 -4.73 0.72 -3.65
CA LEU A 124 -5.34 -0.54 -4.11
C LEU A 124 -6.64 -0.33 -4.87
N GLU A 125 -7.49 0.59 -4.41
CA GLU A 125 -8.78 0.83 -5.06
C GLU A 125 -8.65 1.53 -6.41
N THR A 126 -7.61 2.36 -6.58
CA THR A 126 -7.52 3.33 -7.68
C THR A 126 -6.32 3.13 -8.62
N ALA A 127 -5.38 2.24 -8.31
CA ALA A 127 -4.21 1.98 -9.16
C ALA A 127 -4.56 1.31 -10.49
N ILE A 128 -5.65 0.55 -10.54
CA ILE A 128 -6.11 -0.14 -11.75
C ILE A 128 -7.33 0.61 -12.29
N PRO A 129 -7.25 1.25 -13.47
CA PRO A 129 -8.39 1.95 -14.03
C PRO A 129 -9.45 0.92 -14.46
N LYS A 130 -10.70 1.12 -14.02
CA LYS A 130 -11.85 0.25 -14.34
C LYS A 130 -12.14 0.13 -15.86
N SER A 131 -11.57 1.00 -16.69
CA SER A 131 -11.81 1.08 -18.13
C SER A 131 -10.72 0.46 -19.01
N VAL A 132 -9.64 -0.08 -18.42
CA VAL A 132 -8.50 -0.56 -19.19
C VAL A 132 -8.63 -2.05 -19.47
N ASN A 133 -8.67 -2.41 -20.75
CA ASN A 133 -8.61 -3.80 -21.20
C ASN A 133 -7.17 -4.31 -21.05
N TRP A 134 -6.86 -4.89 -19.89
CA TRP A 134 -5.51 -5.32 -19.50
C TRP A 134 -4.90 -6.38 -20.41
N SER A 135 -5.73 -7.16 -21.12
CA SER A 135 -5.29 -8.08 -22.17
C SER A 135 -4.40 -7.36 -23.20
N GLN A 136 -4.75 -6.11 -23.55
CA GLN A 136 -3.95 -5.30 -24.48
C GLN A 136 -2.70 -4.70 -23.83
N LEU A 137 -2.75 -4.32 -22.55
CA LEU A 137 -1.58 -3.74 -21.86
C LEU A 137 -0.46 -4.76 -21.63
N TYR A 138 -0.79 -6.00 -21.28
CA TYR A 138 0.21 -7.07 -21.17
C TYR A 138 0.80 -7.44 -22.54
N THR A 139 0.02 -7.39 -23.63
CA THR A 139 0.54 -7.53 -24.99
C THR A 139 1.53 -6.41 -25.35
N ILE A 140 1.23 -5.16 -24.98
CA ILE A 140 2.12 -4.02 -25.25
C ILE A 140 3.42 -4.13 -24.42
N LYS A 141 3.35 -4.55 -23.16
CA LYS A 141 4.54 -4.74 -22.31
C LYS A 141 5.40 -5.93 -22.75
N GLN A 142 4.80 -6.97 -23.35
CA GLN A 142 5.55 -8.08 -23.96
C GLN A 142 6.22 -7.67 -25.29
N ASN A 143 5.56 -6.84 -26.12
CA ASN A 143 6.16 -6.33 -27.36
C ASN A 143 7.27 -5.29 -27.12
N LEU A 144 7.31 -4.65 -25.93
CA LEU A 144 8.41 -3.75 -25.58
C LEU A 144 9.74 -4.47 -25.27
N GLY A 145 9.79 -5.80 -25.45
CA GLY A 145 11.01 -6.60 -25.41
C GLY A 145 11.76 -6.68 -26.75
N GLU A 146 11.24 -6.11 -27.84
CA GLU A 146 11.96 -6.07 -29.11
C GLU A 146 12.91 -4.86 -29.14
N THR A 147 14.21 -5.19 -29.06
CA THR A 147 15.38 -4.33 -29.23
C THR A 147 15.23 -3.36 -30.42
N PRO A 148 15.59 -2.06 -30.27
CA PRO A 148 15.59 -1.12 -31.38
C PRO A 148 16.83 -1.36 -32.26
N SER A 149 16.78 -2.34 -33.15
CA SER A 149 17.80 -2.55 -34.20
C SER A 149 17.26 -2.49 -35.63
N GLU A 150 15.97 -2.21 -35.85
CA GLU A 150 15.37 -2.16 -37.20
C GLU A 150 14.84 -0.78 -37.57
N PHE A 151 15.62 0.27 -37.31
CA PHE A 151 15.32 1.61 -37.83
C PHE A 151 16.49 2.23 -38.61
N LEU A 152 17.05 1.47 -39.56
CA LEU A 152 17.87 1.99 -40.64
C LEU A 152 17.71 1.10 -41.89
N ASP A 153 16.73 1.44 -42.73
CA ASP A 153 16.89 1.43 -44.19
C ASP A 153 16.55 2.84 -44.70
#